data_AF-A0A2R6RKV0-F1
#
_entry.id   AF-A0A2R6RKV0-F1
#
_cell.length_a   1.000
_cell.length_b   1.000
_cell.length_c   1.000
_cell.angle_alpha   90.00
_cell.angle_beta   90.00
_cell.angle_gamma   90.00
#
_symmetry.space_group_name_H-M   'P 1'
#
loop_
_entity.id
_entity.type
_entity.pdbx_description
1 polymer ?
#
loop_
_entity_poly.entity_id
_entity_poly.type
_entity_poly.pdbx_seq_one_letter_code
_entity_poly.pdbx_strand_id
1 'polypeptide(L)'
;MSEWLARVELELEGLQDASSVSTTDLVDPWMRRCIYKVPASVKDLNKKAYEPQLVSFGPYHHGEEHLRPMEEHKQRSLLHFIKRSNKPLTLYFNYLLEVVQDLKDSYDSLDPYWQRDNDRFLQLMILDGCFMLELLRCTTDGPPKDYFKTDPIFSDHGKAHIVPYVKRDMLLLENQLPIMVLHKLVAVEAGKDLLRVKFSHIRKTQRNRNDRDGKVIGSAMKLYEAGIRFKRSRTASLKDISFSRDGVLSLPFIVVDDTTESTLLNLIAFERLHIGAGTVVTNYVFFMACILKSARDISLLESQQIILNAIGSDTDIVEFFKSLSKEIANDPEDELDQLHRQIIMYLDKPSNKLRAHIVHAYHKELSCAMHVPSTDKVDILGERRAVALVVVLEPLRMGVSLHYIAWER
;
A
#
# COMPACT_ATOMS: atom_id res chain seq x y z
N MET A 1 43.36 24.33 -17.93
CA MET A 1 42.05 24.23 -17.27
C MET A 1 41.68 22.74 -17.25
N SER A 2 41.18 22.19 -16.14
CA SER A 2 40.81 20.77 -16.13
C SER A 2 39.64 20.54 -17.08
N GLU A 3 39.59 19.39 -17.74
CA GLU A 3 38.48 19.03 -18.65
C GLU A 3 37.13 19.04 -17.92
N TRP A 4 37.14 18.77 -16.60
CA TRP A 4 35.99 18.92 -15.73
C TRP A 4 35.58 20.39 -15.53
N LEU A 5 36.52 21.30 -15.26
CA LEU A 5 36.22 22.73 -15.12
C LEU A 5 35.64 23.32 -16.41
N ALA A 6 36.26 23.02 -17.55
CA ALA A 6 35.78 23.50 -18.84
C ALA A 6 34.38 22.96 -19.17
N ARG A 7 34.08 21.71 -18.81
CA ARG A 7 32.72 21.14 -18.97
C ARG A 7 31.71 21.83 -18.06
N VAL A 8 32.05 22.03 -16.78
CA VAL A 8 31.16 22.68 -15.81
C VAL A 8 30.90 24.14 -16.19
N GLU A 9 31.91 24.89 -16.64
CA GLU A 9 31.75 26.27 -17.10
C GLU A 9 30.84 26.36 -18.32
N LEU A 10 30.98 25.43 -19.28
CA LEU A 10 30.12 25.37 -20.48
C LEU A 10 28.67 24.97 -20.13
N GLU A 11 28.48 24.10 -19.14
CA GLU A 11 27.14 23.78 -18.59
C GLU A 11 26.52 24.97 -17.85
N LEU A 12 27.32 25.74 -17.09
CA LEU A 12 26.87 26.95 -16.40
C LEU A 12 26.43 28.05 -17.39
N GLU A 13 27.13 28.21 -18.51
CA GLU A 13 26.75 29.14 -19.58
C GLU A 13 25.42 28.75 -20.28
N GLY A 14 25.08 27.46 -20.27
CA GLY A 14 23.85 26.92 -20.87
C GLY A 14 22.63 26.90 -19.94
N LEU A 15 22.80 27.15 -18.63
CA LEU A 15 21.70 27.15 -17.67
C LEU A 15 20.86 28.43 -17.83
N GLN A 16 19.68 28.29 -18.42
CA GLN A 16 18.65 29.34 -18.38
C GLN A 16 18.03 29.42 -16.99
N ASP A 17 17.77 30.64 -16.52
CA ASP A 17 17.04 30.87 -15.27
C ASP A 17 15.66 30.21 -15.34
N ALA A 18 15.33 29.36 -14.37
CA ALA A 18 14.06 28.65 -14.28
C ALA A 18 12.83 29.59 -14.23
N SER A 19 13.04 30.88 -13.94
CA SER A 19 12.04 31.95 -13.94
C SER A 19 11.75 32.55 -15.33
N SER A 20 12.57 32.26 -16.34
CA SER A 20 12.50 32.84 -17.69
C SER A 20 11.85 31.93 -18.75
N VAL A 21 11.56 30.68 -18.40
CA VAL A 21 10.99 29.68 -19.32
C VAL A 21 9.46 29.78 -19.33
N SER A 22 8.90 30.09 -20.51
CA SER A 22 7.44 30.04 -20.75
C SER A 22 6.89 28.65 -20.42
N THR A 23 5.94 28.59 -19.49
CA THR A 23 5.35 27.39 -18.88
C THR A 23 4.48 26.53 -19.81
N THR A 24 4.54 26.73 -21.13
CA THR A 24 3.61 26.07 -22.06
C THR A 24 4.16 24.89 -22.86
N ASP A 25 5.48 24.71 -23.03
CA ASP A 25 5.99 23.66 -23.96
C ASP A 25 7.14 22.77 -23.46
N LEU A 26 7.69 22.97 -22.27
CA LEU A 26 8.69 22.05 -21.68
C LEU A 26 8.12 21.39 -20.44
N VAL A 27 7.61 20.16 -20.59
CA VAL A 27 7.38 19.27 -19.45
C VAL A 27 8.76 19.00 -18.84
N ASP A 28 8.96 19.46 -17.61
CA ASP A 28 10.15 19.19 -16.81
C ASP A 28 10.59 17.71 -17.00
N PRO A 29 11.82 17.44 -17.48
CA PRO A 29 12.31 16.06 -17.65
C PRO A 29 12.18 15.20 -16.40
N TRP A 30 12.20 15.80 -15.21
CA TRP A 30 12.01 15.13 -13.93
C TRP A 30 10.56 14.66 -13.73
N MET A 31 9.57 15.31 -14.37
CA MET A 31 8.15 14.91 -14.32
C MET A 31 7.80 13.75 -15.25
N ARG A 32 8.68 13.36 -16.17
CA ARG A 32 8.46 12.18 -17.03
C ARG A 32 8.80 10.87 -16.33
N ARG A 33 9.64 10.92 -15.29
CA ARG A 33 10.11 9.76 -14.54
C ARG A 33 8.99 9.21 -13.65
N CYS A 34 8.75 7.91 -13.76
CA CYS A 34 7.79 7.20 -12.92
C CYS A 34 8.27 5.80 -12.52
N ILE A 35 9.46 5.38 -12.97
CA ILE A 35 10.11 4.12 -12.61
C ILE A 35 11.48 4.46 -12.05
N TYR A 36 11.73 4.04 -10.81
CA TYR A 36 12.87 4.48 -10.03
C TYR A 36 13.74 3.31 -9.61
N LYS A 37 15.06 3.53 -9.56
CA LYS A 37 15.94 2.65 -8.79
C LYS A 37 15.83 3.00 -7.30
N VAL A 38 15.58 1.98 -6.49
CA VAL A 38 15.60 2.11 -5.04
C VAL A 38 17.05 2.31 -4.61
N PRO A 39 17.36 3.37 -3.83
CA PRO A 39 18.70 3.60 -3.33
C PRO A 39 19.24 2.39 -2.57
N ALA A 40 20.53 2.08 -2.75
CA ALA A 40 21.17 0.92 -2.11
C ALA A 40 21.00 0.94 -0.58
N SER A 41 21.06 2.11 0.04
CA SER A 41 20.85 2.30 1.48
C SER A 41 19.46 1.87 1.97
N VAL A 42 18.44 1.94 1.10
CA VAL A 42 17.07 1.46 1.42
C VAL A 42 17.00 -0.05 1.17
N LYS A 43 17.56 -0.54 0.06
CA LYS A 43 17.57 -1.97 -0.26
C LYS A 43 18.32 -2.81 0.78
N ASP A 44 19.42 -2.31 1.32
CA ASP A 44 20.22 -3.03 2.30
C ASP A 44 19.48 -3.25 3.64
N LEU A 45 18.41 -2.49 3.91
CA LEU A 45 17.54 -2.72 5.08
C LEU A 45 16.67 -3.97 4.89
N ASN A 46 16.20 -4.23 3.67
CA ASN A 46 15.34 -5.37 3.35
C ASN A 46 15.42 -5.78 1.86
N LYS A 47 16.50 -6.47 1.46
CA LYS A 47 16.74 -6.83 0.05
C LYS A 47 15.59 -7.62 -0.58
N LYS A 48 15.01 -8.55 0.17
CA LYS A 48 13.91 -9.40 -0.28
C LYS A 48 12.65 -8.61 -0.64
N ALA A 49 12.48 -7.41 -0.10
CA ALA A 49 11.34 -6.56 -0.39
C ALA A 49 11.47 -5.80 -1.72
N TYR A 50 12.67 -5.64 -2.26
CA TYR A 50 12.91 -4.78 -3.43
C TYR A 50 13.43 -5.53 -4.66
N GLU A 51 13.79 -6.82 -4.53
CA GLU A 51 14.33 -7.64 -5.63
C GLU A 51 13.29 -8.66 -6.12
N PRO A 52 13.08 -8.78 -7.45
CA PRO A 52 12.23 -9.81 -8.01
C PRO A 52 12.85 -11.20 -7.78
N GLN A 53 11.99 -12.19 -7.54
CA GLN A 53 12.45 -13.54 -7.20
C GLN A 53 12.07 -14.58 -8.25
N LEU A 54 11.06 -14.29 -9.06
CA LEU A 54 10.48 -15.22 -10.04
C LEU A 54 10.47 -14.65 -11.46
N VAL A 55 10.20 -13.35 -11.62
CA VAL A 55 10.11 -12.73 -12.94
C VAL A 55 10.59 -11.27 -12.96
N SER A 56 11.39 -10.94 -13.97
CA SER A 56 11.73 -9.55 -14.28
C SER A 56 10.71 -8.92 -15.24
N PHE A 57 10.53 -7.61 -15.16
CA PHE A 57 9.82 -6.78 -16.11
C PHE A 57 10.64 -5.52 -16.36
N GLY A 58 10.85 -5.22 -17.63
CA GLY A 58 11.64 -4.08 -18.05
C GLY A 58 13.14 -4.27 -17.81
N PRO A 59 13.91 -3.18 -17.95
CA PRO A 59 15.35 -3.23 -18.19
C PRO A 59 16.20 -3.49 -16.94
N TYR A 60 15.72 -3.20 -15.72
CA TYR A 60 16.58 -3.18 -14.53
C TYR A 60 17.03 -4.57 -14.06
N HIS A 61 16.15 -5.56 -14.12
CA HIS A 61 16.43 -6.95 -13.72
C HIS A 61 16.53 -7.90 -14.93
N HIS A 62 16.60 -7.36 -16.14
CA HIS A 62 16.66 -8.17 -17.35
C HIS A 62 17.97 -8.95 -17.42
N GLY A 63 17.87 -10.26 -17.66
CA GLY A 63 19.02 -11.14 -17.87
C GLY A 63 19.63 -11.75 -16.61
N GLU A 64 19.13 -11.40 -15.41
CA GLU A 64 19.52 -12.02 -14.15
C GLU A 64 19.23 -13.53 -14.17
N GLU A 65 20.23 -14.33 -13.75
CA GLU A 65 20.22 -15.78 -13.98
C GLU A 65 19.03 -16.49 -13.34
N HIS A 66 18.65 -16.10 -12.12
CA HIS A 66 17.54 -16.71 -11.41
C HIS A 66 16.15 -16.36 -11.98
N LEU A 67 16.06 -15.32 -12.82
CA LEU A 67 14.79 -14.88 -13.43
C LEU A 67 14.59 -15.41 -14.85
N ARG A 68 15.66 -15.90 -15.50
CA ARG A 68 15.64 -16.43 -16.87
C ARG A 68 14.61 -17.52 -17.15
N PRO A 69 14.27 -18.45 -16.23
CA PRO A 69 13.27 -19.47 -16.50
C PRO A 69 11.91 -18.89 -16.95
N MET A 70 11.56 -17.67 -16.53
CA MET A 70 10.29 -17.06 -16.91
C MET A 70 10.26 -16.53 -18.35
N GLU A 71 11.42 -16.29 -18.98
CA GLU A 71 11.49 -15.71 -20.34
C GLU A 71 10.82 -16.61 -21.39
N GLU A 72 10.87 -17.94 -21.23
CA GLU A 72 10.17 -18.87 -22.11
C GLU A 72 8.64 -18.63 -22.07
N HIS A 73 8.11 -18.40 -20.87
CA HIS A 73 6.68 -18.19 -20.69
C HIS A 73 6.22 -16.81 -21.17
N LYS A 74 7.08 -15.79 -21.09
CA LYS A 74 6.84 -14.50 -21.73
C LYS A 74 6.79 -14.64 -23.25
N GLN A 75 7.74 -15.36 -23.83
CA GLN A 75 7.79 -15.59 -25.28
C GLN A 75 6.54 -16.31 -25.76
N ARG A 76 6.11 -17.34 -25.03
CA ARG A 76 4.86 -18.05 -25.31
C ARG A 76 3.65 -17.13 -25.23
N SER A 77 3.63 -16.23 -24.24
CA SER A 77 2.54 -15.26 -24.07
C SER A 77 2.45 -14.24 -25.19
N LEU A 78 3.59 -13.76 -25.69
CA LEU A 78 3.63 -12.95 -26.91
C LEU A 78 3.00 -13.68 -28.10
N LEU A 79 3.31 -14.96 -28.30
CA LEU A 79 2.74 -15.74 -29.40
C LEU A 79 1.22 -15.87 -29.30
N HIS A 80 0.70 -16.18 -28.11
CA HIS A 80 -0.74 -16.25 -27.86
C HIS A 80 -1.43 -14.89 -28.08
N PHE A 81 -0.86 -13.82 -27.53
CA PHE A 81 -1.36 -12.46 -27.68
C PHE A 81 -1.46 -12.05 -29.15
N ILE A 82 -0.36 -12.21 -29.92
CA ILE A 82 -0.31 -11.84 -31.34
C ILE A 82 -1.26 -12.69 -32.17
N LYS A 83 -1.28 -14.01 -31.95
CA LYS A 83 -2.19 -14.93 -32.66
C LYS A 83 -3.66 -14.53 -32.45
N ARG A 84 -4.02 -14.18 -31.22
CA ARG A 84 -5.39 -13.79 -30.86
C ARG A 84 -5.79 -12.42 -31.41
N SER A 85 -4.86 -11.47 -31.42
CA SER A 85 -5.09 -10.14 -32.01
C SER A 85 -5.29 -10.17 -33.53
N ASN A 86 -4.70 -11.17 -34.20
CA ASN A 86 -4.59 -11.25 -35.66
C ASN A 86 -4.01 -9.97 -36.30
N LYS A 87 -3.05 -9.33 -35.60
CA LYS A 87 -2.30 -8.15 -36.08
C LYS A 87 -0.82 -8.52 -36.25
N PRO A 88 -0.12 -7.97 -37.26
CA PRO A 88 1.31 -8.23 -37.42
C PRO A 88 2.11 -7.59 -36.29
N LEU A 89 3.15 -8.28 -35.82
CA LEU A 89 4.03 -7.80 -34.74
C LEU A 89 4.66 -6.42 -35.06
N THR A 90 4.94 -6.16 -36.34
CA THR A 90 5.47 -4.89 -36.83
C THR A 90 4.59 -3.69 -36.49
N LEU A 91 3.27 -3.89 -36.39
CA LEU A 91 2.34 -2.82 -36.02
C LEU A 91 2.55 -2.39 -34.56
N TYR A 92 2.66 -3.35 -33.65
CA TYR A 92 2.95 -3.09 -32.23
C TYR A 92 4.29 -2.38 -32.05
N PHE A 93 5.29 -2.84 -32.78
CA PHE A 93 6.63 -2.25 -32.76
C PHE A 93 6.60 -0.77 -33.17
N ASN A 94 5.98 -0.46 -34.32
CA ASN A 94 5.89 0.91 -34.81
C ASN A 94 5.12 1.84 -33.85
N TYR A 95 4.03 1.36 -33.25
CA TYR A 95 3.24 2.15 -32.30
C TYR A 95 4.00 2.52 -31.02
N LEU A 96 4.90 1.64 -30.56
CA LEU A 96 5.77 1.93 -29.43
C LEU A 96 7.00 2.74 -29.84
N LEU A 97 7.50 2.56 -31.07
CA LEU A 97 8.60 3.35 -31.62
C LEU A 97 8.29 4.84 -31.62
N GLU A 98 7.04 5.22 -31.93
CA GLU A 98 6.57 6.62 -31.86
C GLU A 98 6.77 7.29 -30.49
N VAL A 99 6.74 6.50 -29.42
CA VAL A 99 6.81 6.99 -28.03
C VAL A 99 8.06 6.46 -27.31
N VAL A 100 9.03 5.91 -28.04
CA VAL A 100 10.19 5.22 -27.45
C VAL A 100 10.98 6.12 -26.50
N GLN A 101 11.11 7.40 -26.82
CA GLN A 101 11.84 8.32 -25.96
C GLN A 101 11.09 8.57 -24.64
N ASP A 102 9.77 8.78 -24.69
CA ASP A 102 8.96 8.94 -23.48
C ASP A 102 8.98 7.67 -22.61
N LEU A 103 9.04 6.48 -23.24
CA LEU A 103 9.23 5.21 -22.52
C LEU A 103 10.59 5.14 -21.81
N LYS A 104 11.66 5.58 -22.48
CA LYS A 104 13.01 5.64 -21.90
C LYS A 104 13.11 6.66 -20.78
N ASP A 105 12.53 7.85 -20.99
CA ASP A 105 12.48 8.95 -20.02
C ASP A 105 11.63 8.61 -18.78
N SER A 106 10.81 7.56 -18.84
CA SER A 106 10.05 7.06 -17.69
C SER A 106 10.94 6.45 -16.61
N TYR A 107 12.16 6.02 -16.97
CA TYR A 107 13.15 5.42 -16.07
C TYR A 107 14.12 6.48 -15.56
N ASP A 108 14.37 6.52 -14.25
CA ASP A 108 15.28 7.52 -13.66
C ASP A 108 16.75 7.34 -14.03
N SER A 109 17.18 6.08 -14.18
CA SER A 109 18.57 5.65 -14.34
C SER A 109 18.67 4.49 -15.34
N LEU A 110 18.20 4.69 -16.56
CA LEU A 110 18.26 3.68 -17.62
C LEU A 110 19.69 3.44 -18.09
N ASP A 111 20.10 2.16 -18.15
CA ASP A 111 21.44 1.78 -18.62
C ASP A 111 21.70 2.29 -20.05
N PRO A 112 22.87 2.89 -20.35
CA PRO A 112 23.24 3.34 -21.70
C PRO A 112 23.08 2.27 -22.79
N TYR A 113 23.18 0.99 -22.43
CA TYR A 113 22.88 -0.14 -23.29
C TYR A 113 21.47 -0.05 -23.91
N TRP A 114 20.44 0.18 -23.08
CA TRP A 114 19.06 0.33 -23.52
C TRP A 114 18.81 1.67 -24.22
N GLN A 115 19.60 2.69 -23.89
CA GLN A 115 19.49 4.00 -24.54
C GLN A 115 19.93 3.96 -26.01
N ARG A 116 20.94 3.14 -26.35
CA ARG A 116 21.54 3.11 -27.69
C ARG A 116 20.77 2.26 -28.71
N ASP A 117 20.05 1.24 -28.25
CA ASP A 117 19.37 0.26 -29.11
C ASP A 117 17.85 0.29 -28.88
N ASN A 118 17.14 1.00 -29.76
CA ASN A 118 15.68 1.09 -29.71
C ASN A 118 15.02 -0.27 -29.96
N ASP A 119 15.53 -1.05 -30.90
CA ASP A 119 14.91 -2.29 -31.33
C ASP A 119 14.90 -3.30 -30.18
N ARG A 120 16.05 -3.45 -29.51
CA ARG A 120 16.16 -4.35 -28.37
C ARG A 120 15.31 -3.88 -27.18
N PHE A 121 15.30 -2.57 -26.90
CA PHE A 121 14.47 -2.01 -25.84
C PHE A 121 12.99 -2.25 -26.12
N LEU A 122 12.52 -2.00 -27.34
CA LEU A 122 11.12 -2.22 -27.72
C LEU A 122 10.73 -3.70 -27.76
N GLN A 123 11.63 -4.59 -28.16
CA GLN A 123 11.41 -6.04 -28.05
C GLN A 123 11.13 -6.44 -26.60
N LEU A 124 11.93 -5.94 -25.65
CA LEU A 124 11.70 -6.18 -24.22
C LEU A 124 10.35 -5.63 -23.76
N MET A 125 10.02 -4.37 -24.11
CA MET A 125 8.75 -3.75 -23.74
C MET A 125 7.53 -4.53 -24.26
N ILE A 126 7.59 -5.00 -25.52
CA ILE A 126 6.49 -5.77 -26.13
C ILE A 126 6.36 -7.14 -25.46
N LEU A 127 7.47 -7.84 -25.27
CA LEU A 127 7.50 -9.17 -24.66
C LEU A 127 6.91 -9.13 -23.23
N ASP A 128 7.46 -8.25 -22.40
CA ASP A 128 7.07 -8.10 -21.01
C ASP A 128 5.65 -7.53 -20.89
N GLY A 129 5.28 -6.58 -21.76
CA GLY A 129 3.95 -5.98 -21.78
C GLY A 129 2.85 -6.97 -22.18
N CYS A 130 3.11 -7.84 -23.16
CA CYS A 130 2.18 -8.92 -23.51
C CYS A 130 2.00 -9.89 -22.36
N PHE A 131 3.10 -10.32 -21.71
CA PHE A 131 3.02 -11.20 -20.54
C PHE A 131 2.22 -10.57 -19.40
N MET A 132 2.48 -9.29 -19.10
CA MET A 132 1.73 -8.55 -18.08
C MET A 132 0.24 -8.46 -18.40
N LEU A 133 -0.14 -8.21 -19.66
CA LEU A 133 -1.54 -8.17 -20.08
C LEU A 133 -2.23 -9.53 -19.96
N GLU A 134 -1.56 -10.63 -20.34
CA GLU A 134 -2.10 -11.99 -20.14
C GLU A 134 -2.34 -12.29 -18.65
N LEU A 135 -1.41 -11.89 -17.77
CA LEU A 135 -1.55 -12.07 -16.32
C LEU A 135 -2.72 -11.26 -15.75
N LEU A 136 -2.83 -9.99 -16.15
CA LEU A 136 -3.95 -9.14 -15.71
C LEU A 136 -5.30 -9.74 -16.12
N ARG A 137 -5.42 -10.26 -17.34
CA ARG A 137 -6.62 -11.00 -17.82
C ARG A 137 -6.86 -12.28 -17.05
N CYS A 138 -5.82 -13.08 -16.81
CA CYS A 138 -5.92 -14.33 -16.03
C CYS A 138 -6.54 -14.09 -14.64
N THR A 139 -6.22 -12.95 -14.04
CA THR A 139 -6.65 -12.61 -12.70
C THR A 139 -8.07 -12.05 -12.63
N THR A 140 -8.51 -11.35 -13.68
CA THR A 140 -9.83 -10.72 -13.78
C THR A 140 -10.86 -11.66 -14.39
N ASP A 141 -10.54 -12.28 -15.52
CA ASP A 141 -11.47 -13.07 -16.34
C ASP A 141 -11.26 -14.59 -16.21
N GLY A 142 -10.18 -15.02 -15.55
CA GLY A 142 -9.75 -16.43 -15.52
C GLY A 142 -8.73 -16.76 -16.61
N PRO A 143 -8.09 -17.96 -16.53
CA PRO A 143 -7.07 -18.36 -17.49
C PRO A 143 -7.58 -18.27 -18.94
N PRO A 144 -6.80 -17.73 -19.90
CA PRO A 144 -7.26 -17.63 -21.27
C PRO A 144 -7.51 -19.01 -21.88
N LYS A 145 -8.62 -19.12 -22.62
CA LYS A 145 -9.12 -20.42 -23.11
C LYS A 145 -8.24 -21.09 -24.17
N ASP A 146 -7.35 -20.33 -24.79
CA ASP A 146 -6.45 -20.80 -25.83
C ASP A 146 -5.13 -21.39 -25.28
N TYR A 147 -4.93 -21.38 -23.97
CA TYR A 147 -3.87 -22.12 -23.30
C TYR A 147 -4.31 -23.54 -22.92
N PHE A 148 -3.34 -24.44 -22.75
CA PHE A 148 -3.62 -25.78 -22.25
C PHE A 148 -4.07 -25.74 -20.79
N LYS A 149 -4.96 -26.65 -20.38
CA LYS A 149 -5.37 -26.77 -18.97
C LYS A 149 -4.22 -27.16 -18.03
N THR A 150 -3.15 -27.72 -18.58
CA THR A 150 -1.91 -28.08 -17.89
C THR A 150 -0.83 -27.00 -18.00
N ASP A 151 -1.16 -25.81 -18.49
CA ASP A 151 -0.20 -24.72 -18.58
C ASP A 151 0.38 -24.37 -17.19
N PRO A 152 1.70 -24.21 -17.04
CA PRO A 152 2.30 -23.92 -15.74
C PRO A 152 1.87 -22.56 -15.16
N ILE A 153 1.47 -21.59 -16.00
CA ILE A 153 1.10 -20.24 -15.56
C ILE A 153 -0.39 -19.97 -15.82
N PHE A 154 -0.83 -20.19 -17.05
CA PHE A 154 -2.16 -19.82 -17.53
C PHE A 154 -3.13 -21.02 -17.47
N SER A 155 -3.17 -21.68 -16.32
CA SER A 155 -4.17 -22.69 -15.95
C SER A 155 -4.79 -22.34 -14.60
N ASP A 156 -5.81 -23.08 -14.16
CA ASP A 156 -6.37 -22.90 -12.82
C ASP A 156 -5.32 -23.16 -11.73
N HIS A 157 -4.42 -24.13 -11.96
CA HIS A 157 -3.31 -24.43 -11.05
C HIS A 157 -2.27 -23.30 -11.03
N GLY A 158 -1.83 -22.83 -12.21
CA GLY A 158 -0.90 -21.71 -12.31
C GLY A 158 -1.47 -20.42 -11.73
N LYS A 159 -2.77 -20.16 -11.94
CA LYS A 159 -3.49 -19.05 -11.32
C LYS A 159 -3.50 -19.11 -9.79
N ALA A 160 -3.67 -20.30 -9.21
CA ALA A 160 -3.71 -20.47 -7.77
C ALA A 160 -2.32 -20.40 -7.13
N HIS A 161 -1.28 -20.91 -7.79
CA HIS A 161 0.02 -21.15 -7.15
C HIS A 161 1.20 -20.36 -7.71
N ILE A 162 1.14 -19.86 -8.94
CA ILE A 162 2.25 -19.14 -9.59
C ILE A 162 1.94 -17.65 -9.69
N VAL A 163 0.73 -17.31 -10.10
CA VAL A 163 0.31 -15.92 -10.32
C VAL A 163 0.45 -15.02 -9.08
N PRO A 164 0.22 -15.47 -7.82
CA PRO A 164 0.49 -14.63 -6.65
C PRO A 164 1.95 -14.16 -6.55
N TYR A 165 2.92 -15.04 -6.81
CA TYR A 165 4.34 -14.70 -6.77
C TYR A 165 4.75 -13.80 -7.94
N VAL A 166 4.19 -14.05 -9.13
CA VAL A 166 4.36 -13.17 -10.29
C VAL A 166 3.81 -11.78 -10.00
N LYS A 167 2.63 -11.68 -9.37
CA LYS A 167 2.03 -10.39 -8.98
C LYS A 167 2.87 -9.63 -7.99
N ARG A 168 3.45 -10.31 -6.99
CA ARG A 168 4.37 -9.68 -6.05
C ARG A 168 5.52 -9.02 -6.80
N ASP A 169 6.14 -9.73 -7.72
CA ASP A 169 7.24 -9.19 -8.52
C ASP A 169 6.78 -8.05 -9.45
N MET A 170 5.56 -8.12 -9.98
CA MET A 170 4.93 -7.03 -10.77
C MET A 170 4.67 -5.75 -9.97
N LEU A 171 4.75 -5.76 -8.63
CA LEU A 171 4.51 -4.58 -7.79
C LEU A 171 5.81 -3.92 -7.31
N LEU A 172 6.96 -4.52 -7.61
CA LEU A 172 8.25 -3.98 -7.19
C LEU A 172 8.61 -2.76 -8.03
N LEU A 173 9.11 -1.72 -7.36
CA LEU A 173 9.38 -0.42 -7.99
C LEU A 173 10.42 -0.50 -9.12
N GLU A 174 11.44 -1.35 -8.94
CA GLU A 174 12.48 -1.59 -9.96
C GLU A 174 12.03 -2.56 -11.08
N ASN A 175 10.83 -3.14 -10.97
CA ASN A 175 10.35 -4.20 -11.84
C ASN A 175 9.08 -3.80 -12.61
N GLN A 176 9.10 -2.60 -13.19
CA GLN A 176 7.95 -1.97 -13.83
C GLN A 176 8.17 -1.72 -15.33
N LEU A 177 7.04 -1.63 -16.04
CA LEU A 177 6.95 -1.06 -17.38
C LEU A 177 6.18 0.27 -17.32
N PRO A 178 6.49 1.24 -18.18
CA PRO A 178 5.64 2.42 -18.30
C PRO A 178 4.24 1.99 -18.73
N ILE A 179 3.19 2.46 -18.03
CA ILE A 179 1.80 2.06 -18.34
C ILE A 179 1.41 2.33 -19.80
N MET A 180 2.08 3.30 -20.43
CA MET A 180 1.94 3.61 -21.86
C MET A 180 2.24 2.43 -22.77
N VAL A 181 3.15 1.51 -22.37
CA VAL A 181 3.38 0.25 -23.09
C VAL A 181 2.08 -0.54 -23.17
N LEU A 182 1.43 -0.79 -22.03
CA LEU A 182 0.21 -1.59 -21.98
C LEU A 182 -0.93 -0.91 -22.76
N HIS A 183 -1.07 0.42 -22.64
CA HIS A 183 -2.06 1.18 -23.41
C HIS A 183 -1.85 1.04 -24.92
N LYS A 184 -0.62 1.20 -25.41
CA LYS A 184 -0.30 1.07 -26.84
C LYS A 184 -0.53 -0.36 -27.33
N LEU A 185 -0.15 -1.38 -26.55
CA LEU A 185 -0.39 -2.78 -26.91
C LEU A 185 -1.90 -3.09 -27.02
N VAL A 186 -2.71 -2.69 -26.03
CA VAL A 186 -4.16 -2.89 -26.05
C VAL A 186 -4.84 -2.08 -27.17
N ALA A 187 -4.37 -0.86 -27.44
CA ALA A 187 -4.87 -0.03 -28.54
C ALA A 187 -4.76 -0.74 -29.89
N VAL A 188 -3.57 -1.29 -30.17
CA VAL A 188 -3.29 -2.02 -31.42
C VAL A 188 -4.13 -3.30 -31.51
N GLU A 189 -4.21 -4.07 -30.42
CA GLU A 189 -5.04 -5.29 -30.35
C GLU A 189 -6.53 -4.97 -30.61
N ALA A 190 -7.05 -3.90 -30.01
CA ALA A 190 -8.44 -3.46 -30.17
C ALA A 190 -8.73 -2.78 -31.53
N GLY A 191 -7.71 -2.50 -32.33
CA GLY A 191 -7.84 -1.72 -33.58
C GLY A 191 -8.33 -0.30 -33.35
N LYS A 192 -8.00 0.31 -32.20
CA LYS A 192 -8.41 1.68 -31.83
C LYS A 192 -7.17 2.54 -31.66
N ASP A 193 -7.15 3.72 -32.27
CA ASP A 193 -6.23 4.78 -31.86
C ASP A 193 -6.72 5.35 -30.52
N LEU A 194 -6.03 5.01 -29.42
CA LEU A 194 -6.33 5.62 -28.13
C LEU A 194 -5.87 7.08 -28.15
N LEU A 195 -6.84 7.99 -28.17
CA LEU A 195 -6.64 9.41 -27.89
C LEU A 195 -5.95 9.58 -26.53
N ARG A 196 -4.75 10.16 -26.57
CA ARG A 196 -4.00 10.84 -25.51
C ARG A 196 -4.69 10.86 -24.13
N VAL A 197 -4.40 9.87 -23.29
CA VAL A 197 -4.80 9.86 -21.87
C VAL A 197 -4.06 11.01 -21.18
N LYS A 198 -4.79 12.06 -20.78
CA LYS A 198 -4.24 13.15 -19.97
C LYS A 198 -4.25 12.72 -18.51
N PHE A 199 -3.08 12.61 -17.90
CA PHE A 199 -2.96 12.49 -16.45
C PHE A 199 -3.43 13.79 -15.78
N SER A 200 -4.41 13.69 -14.88
CA SER A 200 -4.89 14.82 -14.09
C SER A 200 -3.89 15.15 -12.99
N HIS A 201 -3.58 16.44 -12.84
CA HIS A 201 -2.67 16.95 -11.82
C HIS A 201 -3.24 16.73 -10.42
N ILE A 202 -2.45 16.12 -9.53
CA ILE A 202 -2.74 16.08 -8.10
C ILE A 202 -2.52 17.48 -7.53
N ARG A 203 -3.57 18.07 -6.97
CA ARG A 203 -3.52 19.41 -6.35
C ARG A 203 -2.76 19.33 -5.03
N LYS A 204 -1.73 20.17 -4.87
CA LYS A 204 -1.07 20.43 -3.58
C LYS A 204 -1.96 21.35 -2.72
N THR A 205 -2.20 20.95 -1.48
CA THR A 205 -2.73 21.83 -0.43
C THR A 205 -1.58 22.35 0.41
N GLN A 206 -1.28 23.65 0.32
CA GLN A 206 -0.41 24.34 1.28
C GLN A 206 -1.22 24.66 2.54
N ARG A 207 -0.68 24.31 3.71
CA ARG A 207 -1.19 24.78 5.01
C ARG A 207 -0.05 25.23 5.92
N ASN A 208 -0.27 26.39 6.54
CA ASN A 208 0.62 27.02 7.49
C ASN A 208 0.76 26.19 8.76
N ARG A 209 2.02 26.00 9.19
CA ARG A 209 2.39 25.40 10.47
C ARG A 209 2.19 26.41 11.59
N ASN A 210 1.55 25.98 12.66
CA ASN A 210 1.92 26.40 14.01
C ASN A 210 1.61 25.28 15.00
N ASP A 211 2.65 25.00 15.78
CA ASP A 211 2.73 24.44 17.13
C ASP A 211 1.95 23.16 17.43
N ARG A 212 2.65 22.08 17.81
CA ARG A 212 2.02 20.96 18.51
C ARG A 212 2.99 20.09 19.31
N ASP A 213 2.60 19.97 20.57
CA ASP A 213 3.03 19.02 21.59
C ASP A 213 2.75 17.57 21.14
N GLY A 214 3.76 16.70 21.23
CA GLY A 214 3.82 15.35 20.66
C GLY A 214 2.93 14.31 21.36
N LYS A 215 1.61 14.52 21.39
CA LYS A 215 0.67 13.54 21.96
C LYS A 215 0.45 12.37 21.01
N VAL A 216 0.98 11.20 21.42
CA VAL A 216 0.84 9.92 20.71
C VAL A 216 -0.59 9.36 20.87
N ILE A 217 -1.17 8.88 19.78
CA ILE A 217 -2.44 8.14 19.80
C ILE A 217 -2.25 6.82 20.56
N GLY A 218 -3.16 6.52 21.49
CA GLY A 218 -3.13 5.27 22.26
C GLY A 218 -3.30 4.02 21.39
N SER A 219 -2.90 2.84 21.88
CA SER A 219 -3.14 1.56 21.20
C SER A 219 -4.64 1.31 20.98
N ALA A 220 -5.01 0.41 20.06
CA ALA A 220 -6.40 0.13 19.74
C ALA A 220 -7.22 -0.24 20.98
N MET A 221 -6.66 -1.05 21.89
CA MET A 221 -7.29 -1.37 23.17
C MET A 221 -7.48 -0.13 24.05
N LYS A 222 -6.49 0.77 24.17
CA LYS A 222 -6.65 2.01 24.94
C LYS A 222 -7.74 2.91 24.36
N LEU A 223 -7.82 3.00 23.03
CA LEU A 223 -8.88 3.73 22.35
C LEU A 223 -10.25 3.11 22.64
N TYR A 224 -10.35 1.78 22.60
CA TYR A 224 -11.56 1.02 22.93
C TYR A 224 -12.00 1.23 24.39
N GLU A 225 -11.08 1.15 25.34
CA GLU A 225 -11.32 1.43 26.76
C GLU A 225 -11.87 2.85 26.97
N ALA A 226 -11.37 3.83 26.20
CA ALA A 226 -11.87 5.20 26.19
C ALA A 226 -13.23 5.40 25.48
N GLY A 227 -13.83 4.33 24.96
CA GLY A 227 -15.15 4.34 24.34
C GLY A 227 -15.14 4.63 22.83
N ILE A 228 -14.00 4.49 22.16
CA ILE A 228 -13.95 4.50 20.69
C ILE A 228 -14.34 3.13 20.15
N ARG A 229 -15.28 3.09 19.21
CA ARG A 229 -15.71 1.88 18.52
C ARG A 229 -15.00 1.78 17.17
N PHE A 230 -14.51 0.60 16.83
CA PHE A 230 -13.87 0.35 15.55
C PHE A 230 -14.91 -0.15 14.54
N LYS A 231 -14.74 0.24 13.28
CA LYS A 231 -15.61 -0.21 12.19
C LYS A 231 -14.83 -0.38 10.89
N ARG A 232 -15.13 -1.45 10.15
CA ARG A 232 -14.65 -1.62 8.77
C ARG A 232 -15.21 -0.53 7.85
N SER A 233 -14.33 0.08 7.06
CA SER A 233 -14.69 1.01 6.00
C SER A 233 -15.45 0.32 4.86
N ARG A 234 -16.13 1.12 4.05
CA ARG A 234 -16.87 0.64 2.87
C ARG A 234 -15.94 0.23 1.72
N THR A 235 -14.74 0.79 1.66
CA THR A 235 -13.75 0.45 0.62
C THR A 235 -12.47 -0.11 1.24
N ALA A 236 -11.62 -0.70 0.39
CA ALA A 236 -10.27 -1.12 0.75
C ALA A 236 -9.21 -0.02 0.50
N SER A 237 -9.64 1.20 0.18
CA SER A 237 -8.72 2.32 -0.05
C SER A 237 -8.04 2.72 1.26
N LEU A 238 -6.70 2.80 1.26
CA LEU A 238 -5.92 3.20 2.44
C LEU A 238 -6.23 4.64 2.92
N LYS A 239 -6.88 5.45 2.07
CA LYS A 239 -7.37 6.79 2.41
C LYS A 239 -8.62 6.79 3.27
N ASP A 240 -9.36 5.68 3.32
CA ASP A 240 -10.68 5.64 3.94
C ASP A 240 -10.59 5.42 5.46
N ILE A 241 -9.86 6.31 6.11
CA ILE A 241 -9.77 6.44 7.56
C ILE A 241 -10.61 7.63 7.99
N SER A 242 -11.54 7.44 8.91
CA SER A 242 -12.35 8.54 9.42
C SER A 242 -12.77 8.34 10.87
N PHE A 243 -12.94 9.44 11.59
CA PHE A 243 -13.43 9.43 12.96
C PHE A 243 -14.70 10.27 13.06
N SER A 244 -15.77 9.66 13.55
CA SER A 244 -17.05 10.32 13.72
C SER A 244 -17.19 10.95 15.10
N ARG A 245 -18.07 11.95 15.22
CA ARG A 245 -18.31 12.65 16.49
C ARG A 245 -18.91 11.75 17.58
N ASP A 246 -19.59 10.67 17.19
CA ASP A 246 -20.13 9.62 18.07
C ASP A 246 -19.11 8.54 18.46
N GLY A 247 -17.82 8.80 18.22
CA GLY A 247 -16.72 7.95 18.69
C GLY A 247 -16.48 6.70 17.86
N VAL A 248 -16.85 6.69 16.57
CA VAL A 248 -16.55 5.56 15.67
C VAL A 248 -15.32 5.88 14.83
N LEU A 249 -14.29 5.05 14.96
CA LEU A 249 -13.11 5.06 14.11
C LEU A 249 -13.30 4.01 13.00
N SER A 250 -13.47 4.49 11.77
CA SER A 250 -13.58 3.66 10.58
C SER A 250 -12.21 3.45 9.95
N LEU A 251 -11.85 2.21 9.64
CA LEU A 251 -10.55 1.82 9.05
C LEU A 251 -10.75 0.95 7.81
N PRO A 252 -9.87 1.06 6.79
CA PRO A 252 -9.91 0.18 5.63
C PRO A 252 -9.62 -1.27 6.01
N PHE A 253 -10.24 -2.20 5.29
CA PHE A 253 -9.95 -3.62 5.44
C PHE A 253 -8.62 -3.96 4.75
N ILE A 254 -7.76 -4.69 5.45
CA ILE A 254 -6.49 -5.19 4.91
C ILE A 254 -6.34 -6.68 5.20
N VAL A 255 -5.86 -7.42 4.20
CA VAL A 255 -5.34 -8.78 4.37
C VAL A 255 -3.83 -8.63 4.53
N VAL A 256 -3.27 -9.23 5.57
CA VAL A 256 -1.82 -9.27 5.79
C VAL A 256 -1.34 -10.65 5.40
N ASP A 257 -0.72 -10.76 4.22
CA ASP A 257 -0.14 -11.96 3.63
C ASP A 257 1.38 -11.81 3.39
N ASP A 258 2.00 -12.85 2.83
CA ASP A 258 3.44 -12.91 2.54
C ASP A 258 3.92 -11.90 1.49
N THR A 259 3.01 -11.27 0.74
CA THR A 259 3.32 -10.24 -0.27
C THR A 259 3.10 -8.81 0.23
N THR A 260 2.41 -8.66 1.37
CA THR A 260 1.95 -7.36 1.87
C THR A 260 3.11 -6.46 2.30
N GLU A 261 4.17 -7.02 2.90
CA GLU A 261 5.35 -6.24 3.32
C GLU A 261 6.02 -5.56 2.13
N SER A 262 6.40 -6.36 1.13
CA SER A 262 7.06 -5.87 -0.08
C SER A 262 6.19 -4.86 -0.80
N THR A 263 4.87 -5.11 -0.87
CA THR A 263 3.93 -4.17 -1.50
C THR A 263 3.94 -2.81 -0.81
N LEU A 264 3.81 -2.78 0.53
CA LEU A 264 3.78 -1.52 1.28
C LEU A 264 5.13 -0.79 1.21
N LEU A 265 6.26 -1.51 1.30
CA LEU A 265 7.60 -0.92 1.21
C LEU A 265 7.87 -0.31 -0.16
N ASN A 266 7.49 -0.98 -1.25
CA ASN A 266 7.65 -0.42 -2.60
C ASN A 266 6.76 0.81 -2.83
N LEU A 267 5.54 0.81 -2.29
CA LEU A 267 4.67 1.98 -2.35
C LEU A 267 5.22 3.15 -1.54
N ILE A 268 5.75 2.92 -0.34
CA ILE A 268 6.42 3.95 0.47
C ILE A 268 7.67 4.48 -0.26
N ALA A 269 8.45 3.60 -0.89
CA ALA A 269 9.60 4.01 -1.69
C ALA A 269 9.16 4.88 -2.88
N PHE A 270 8.07 4.53 -3.56
CA PHE A 270 7.50 5.35 -4.62
C PHE A 270 7.05 6.71 -4.11
N GLU A 271 6.33 6.78 -2.98
CA GLU A 271 5.91 8.06 -2.36
C GLU A 271 7.09 8.99 -2.06
N ARG A 272 8.24 8.42 -1.71
CA ARG A 272 9.48 9.18 -1.42
C ARG A 272 10.20 9.66 -2.66
N LEU A 273 10.24 8.83 -3.69
CA LEU A 273 11.04 9.08 -4.90
C LEU A 273 10.26 9.90 -5.93
N HIS A 274 8.93 9.78 -5.96
CA HIS A 274 8.08 10.43 -6.95
C HIS A 274 7.50 11.74 -6.44
N ILE A 275 7.88 12.84 -7.10
CA ILE A 275 7.38 14.18 -6.78
C ILE A 275 5.86 14.22 -7.01
N GLY A 276 5.11 14.52 -5.94
CA GLY A 276 3.66 14.67 -6.01
C GLY A 276 2.85 13.39 -5.83
N ALA A 277 3.49 12.26 -5.51
CA ALA A 277 2.79 11.02 -5.15
C ALA A 277 1.91 11.15 -3.89
N GLY A 278 2.27 12.05 -2.98
CA GLY A 278 1.66 12.17 -1.65
C GLY A 278 2.28 11.19 -0.66
N THR A 279 1.63 11.02 0.50
CA THR A 279 2.15 10.25 1.66
C THR A 279 1.11 9.30 2.25
N VAL A 280 0.16 8.87 1.43
CA VAL A 280 -1.04 8.11 1.84
C VAL A 280 -0.69 6.78 2.50
N VAL A 281 0.19 6.01 1.87
CA VAL A 281 0.62 4.69 2.35
C VAL A 281 1.49 4.86 3.58
N THR A 282 2.42 5.81 3.54
CA THR A 282 3.28 6.15 4.68
C THR A 282 2.44 6.55 5.91
N ASN A 283 1.42 7.40 5.72
CA ASN A 283 0.49 7.83 6.77
C ASN A 283 -0.33 6.66 7.33
N TYR A 284 -0.85 5.79 6.45
CA TYR A 284 -1.59 4.60 6.87
C TYR A 284 -0.72 3.66 7.70
N VAL A 285 0.48 3.31 7.21
CA VAL A 285 1.40 2.40 7.91
C VAL A 285 1.82 2.97 9.26
N PHE A 286 2.12 4.26 9.33
CA PHE A 286 2.43 4.94 10.58
C PHE A 286 1.25 4.87 11.56
N PHE A 287 0.04 5.20 11.11
CA PHE A 287 -1.17 5.15 11.93
C PHE A 287 -1.45 3.75 12.47
N MET A 288 -1.35 2.72 11.61
CA MET A 288 -1.53 1.33 12.02
C MET A 288 -0.46 0.91 13.03
N ALA A 289 0.80 1.28 12.82
CA ALA A 289 1.88 1.03 13.77
C ALA A 289 1.66 1.74 15.12
N CYS A 290 0.96 2.87 15.16
CA CYS A 290 0.56 3.54 16.41
C CYS A 290 -0.49 2.76 17.20
N ILE A 291 -1.52 2.22 16.53
CA ILE A 291 -2.62 1.55 17.23
C ILE A 291 -2.36 0.05 17.50
N LEU A 292 -1.50 -0.62 16.72
CA LEU A 292 -1.17 -2.03 16.89
C LEU A 292 0.08 -2.22 17.76
N LYS A 293 -0.11 -2.29 19.08
CA LYS A 293 1.02 -2.41 20.04
C LYS A 293 1.12 -3.78 20.70
N SER A 294 0.10 -4.62 20.58
CA SER A 294 -0.01 -5.92 21.25
C SER A 294 -0.94 -6.86 20.47
N ALA A 295 -0.83 -8.16 20.74
CA ALA A 295 -1.74 -9.16 20.15
C ALA A 295 -3.23 -8.84 20.42
N ARG A 296 -3.55 -8.29 21.60
CA ARG A 296 -4.92 -7.88 21.92
C ARG A 296 -5.45 -6.77 21.01
N ASP A 297 -4.58 -5.86 20.57
CA ASP A 297 -4.97 -4.83 19.60
C ASP A 297 -5.31 -5.47 18.24
N ILE A 298 -4.57 -6.50 17.83
CA ILE A 298 -4.85 -7.28 16.61
C ILE A 298 -6.18 -8.01 16.74
N SER A 299 -6.36 -8.82 17.79
CA SER A 299 -7.59 -9.61 17.96
C SER A 299 -8.84 -8.71 18.03
N LEU A 300 -8.72 -7.50 18.61
CA LEU A 300 -9.79 -6.50 18.57
C LEU A 300 -10.12 -6.10 17.12
N LEU A 301 -9.13 -5.71 16.31
CA LEU A 301 -9.39 -5.28 14.93
C LEU A 301 -9.81 -6.42 14.00
N GLU A 302 -9.35 -7.65 14.25
CA GLU A 302 -9.81 -8.85 13.54
C GLU A 302 -11.28 -9.14 13.85
N SER A 303 -11.70 -9.01 15.12
CA SER A 303 -13.11 -9.17 15.50
C SER A 303 -14.04 -8.18 14.80
N GLN A 304 -13.49 -7.04 14.36
CA GLN A 304 -14.19 -5.99 13.62
C GLN A 304 -14.01 -6.11 12.09
N GLN A 305 -13.37 -7.19 11.62
CA GLN A 305 -13.07 -7.45 10.21
C GLN A 305 -12.29 -6.31 9.53
N ILE A 306 -11.39 -5.66 10.28
CA ILE A 306 -10.49 -4.62 9.76
C ILE A 306 -9.18 -5.25 9.29
N ILE A 307 -8.69 -6.25 10.01
CA ILE A 307 -7.49 -7.02 9.65
C ILE A 307 -7.89 -8.47 9.42
N LEU A 308 -7.31 -9.10 8.41
CA LEU A 308 -7.27 -10.55 8.24
C LEU A 308 -5.81 -11.02 8.29
N ASN A 309 -5.46 -11.80 9.31
CA ASN A 309 -4.14 -12.39 9.43
C ASN A 309 -3.99 -13.62 8.51
N ALA A 310 -3.05 -13.54 7.56
CA ALA A 310 -2.65 -14.66 6.70
C ALA A 310 -1.15 -14.95 6.74
N ILE A 311 -0.40 -14.36 7.70
CA ILE A 311 1.06 -14.55 7.85
C ILE A 311 1.46 -15.38 9.06
N GLY A 312 0.56 -15.58 10.04
CA GLY A 312 0.89 -16.37 11.23
C GLY A 312 0.10 -15.94 12.46
N SER A 313 0.82 -15.51 13.50
CA SER A 313 0.28 -15.11 14.79
C SER A 313 0.01 -13.60 14.88
N ASP A 314 -0.83 -13.19 15.82
CA ASP A 314 -1.07 -11.76 16.10
C ASP A 314 0.22 -11.01 16.45
N THR A 315 1.17 -11.68 17.09
CA THR A 315 2.49 -11.11 17.40
C THR A 315 3.30 -10.82 16.13
N ASP A 316 3.18 -11.64 15.09
CA ASP A 316 3.85 -11.44 13.81
C ASP A 316 3.32 -10.17 13.12
N ILE A 317 2.01 -9.89 13.21
CA ILE A 317 1.42 -8.64 12.66
C ILE A 317 1.92 -7.40 13.41
N VAL A 318 2.03 -7.47 14.74
CA VAL A 318 2.58 -6.33 15.52
C VAL A 318 4.02 -6.06 15.11
N GLU A 319 4.83 -7.11 14.95
CA GLU A 319 6.22 -6.98 14.54
C GLU A 319 6.35 -6.50 13.09
N PHE A 320 5.48 -6.98 12.20
CA PHE A 320 5.35 -6.54 10.81
C PHE A 320 5.15 -5.03 10.71
N PHE A 321 4.10 -4.47 11.33
CA PHE A 321 3.83 -3.02 11.24
C PHE A 321 4.91 -2.19 11.95
N LYS A 322 5.49 -2.73 13.03
CA LYS A 322 6.63 -2.10 13.71
C LYS A 322 7.85 -2.07 12.80
N SER A 323 8.15 -3.14 12.06
CA SER A 323 9.25 -3.21 11.11
C SER A 323 9.09 -2.16 10.01
N LEU A 324 7.92 -2.13 9.36
CA LEU A 324 7.58 -1.14 8.33
C LEU A 324 7.77 0.30 8.82
N SER A 325 7.36 0.59 10.06
CA SER A 325 7.49 1.94 10.64
C SER A 325 8.94 2.39 10.86
N LYS A 326 9.90 1.46 11.03
CA LYS A 326 11.33 1.80 11.16
C LYS A 326 11.91 2.33 9.85
N GLU A 327 11.38 1.88 8.72
CA GLU A 327 11.80 2.38 7.41
C GLU A 327 11.26 3.78 7.14
N ILE A 328 10.30 4.28 7.94
CA ILE A 328 9.71 5.63 7.86
C ILE A 328 10.65 6.67 8.50
N ALA A 329 11.67 7.13 7.76
CA ALA A 329 12.49 8.27 8.13
C ALA A 329 11.70 9.57 7.90
N ASN A 330 11.30 10.23 9.00
CA ASN A 330 10.59 11.51 9.11
C ASN A 330 9.05 11.44 9.17
N ASP A 331 8.51 12.30 10.03
CA ASP A 331 7.10 12.52 10.31
C ASP A 331 6.34 12.80 8.99
N PRO A 332 5.43 11.91 8.56
CA PRO A 332 4.81 12.02 7.25
C PRO A 332 3.87 13.24 7.21
N GLU A 333 3.80 13.91 6.05
CA GLU A 333 2.93 15.07 5.85
C GLU A 333 1.44 14.72 6.13
N ASP A 334 0.95 15.18 7.29
CA ASP A 334 -0.26 15.98 7.62
C ASP A 334 -1.62 15.65 6.93
N GLU A 335 -1.86 14.46 6.34
CA GLU A 335 -3.23 14.07 5.92
C GLU A 335 -4.07 13.55 7.11
N LEU A 336 -3.46 12.87 8.08
CA LEU A 336 -4.16 12.29 9.24
C LEU A 336 -4.18 13.21 10.47
N ASP A 337 -3.61 14.40 10.37
CA ASP A 337 -3.49 15.31 11.50
C ASP A 337 -4.82 15.82 12.03
N GLN A 338 -5.75 16.09 11.12
CA GLN A 338 -7.11 16.45 11.52
C GLN A 338 -7.78 15.29 12.26
N LEU A 339 -7.58 14.06 11.78
CA LEU A 339 -8.07 12.84 12.44
C LEU A 339 -7.43 12.68 13.83
N HIS A 340 -6.10 12.82 13.92
CA HIS A 340 -5.35 12.75 15.16
C HIS A 340 -5.87 13.75 16.18
N ARG A 341 -6.07 15.01 15.79
CA ARG A 341 -6.65 16.05 16.65
C ARG A 341 -8.06 15.67 17.12
N GLN A 342 -8.91 15.17 16.23
CA GLN A 342 -10.28 14.75 16.59
C GLN A 342 -10.29 13.61 17.60
N ILE A 343 -9.42 12.62 17.43
CA ILE A 343 -9.25 11.49 18.37
C ILE A 343 -8.75 12.03 19.71
N ILE A 344 -7.67 12.83 19.73
CA ILE A 344 -7.12 13.40 20.96
C ILE A 344 -8.17 14.24 21.70
N MET A 345 -8.91 15.10 20.99
CA MET A 345 -9.98 15.90 21.58
C MET A 345 -11.10 15.04 22.17
N TYR A 346 -11.42 13.90 21.54
CA TYR A 346 -12.37 12.94 22.10
C TYR A 346 -11.82 12.26 23.36
N LEU A 347 -10.57 11.83 23.34
CA LEU A 347 -9.89 11.21 24.48
C LEU A 347 -9.71 12.18 25.66
N ASP A 348 -9.53 13.47 25.39
CA ASP A 348 -9.30 14.48 26.42
C ASP A 348 -10.56 14.83 27.24
N LYS A 349 -11.75 14.36 26.82
CA LYS A 349 -13.01 14.55 27.57
C LYS A 349 -12.96 13.84 28.94
N PRO A 350 -13.31 14.52 30.05
CA PRO A 350 -13.27 13.93 31.39
C PRO A 350 -14.05 12.61 31.52
N SER A 351 -15.23 12.54 30.89
CA SER A 351 -16.06 11.33 30.87
C SER A 351 -15.35 10.14 30.23
N ASN A 352 -14.57 10.38 29.18
CA ASN A 352 -13.88 9.33 28.43
C ASN A 352 -12.61 8.88 29.14
N LYS A 353 -11.88 9.79 29.81
CA LYS A 353 -10.76 9.43 30.70
C LYS A 353 -11.22 8.56 31.87
N LEU A 354 -12.32 8.95 32.50
CA LEU A 354 -12.91 8.19 33.61
C LEU A 354 -13.36 6.81 33.13
N ARG A 355 -14.05 6.73 31.99
CA ARG A 355 -14.45 5.45 31.39
C ARG A 355 -13.25 4.55 31.14
N ALA A 356 -12.19 5.06 30.50
CA ALA A 356 -10.98 4.29 30.24
C ALA A 356 -10.39 3.72 31.54
N HIS A 357 -10.29 4.55 32.58
CA HIS A 357 -9.77 4.14 33.88
C HIS A 357 -10.61 3.01 34.50
N ILE A 358 -11.93 3.15 34.48
CA ILE A 358 -12.87 2.15 35.00
C ILE A 358 -12.73 0.83 34.22
N VAL A 359 -12.86 0.86 32.90
CA VAL A 359 -12.80 -0.34 32.05
C VAL A 359 -11.45 -1.06 32.22
N HIS A 360 -10.36 -0.30 32.27
CA HIS A 360 -9.02 -0.85 32.50
C HIS A 360 -8.89 -1.54 33.87
N ALA A 361 -9.39 -0.92 34.93
CA ALA A 361 -9.39 -1.49 36.28
C ALA A 361 -10.18 -2.80 36.33
N TYR A 362 -11.39 -2.82 35.74
CA TYR A 362 -12.22 -4.03 35.68
C TYR A 362 -11.54 -5.18 34.92
N HIS A 363 -10.95 -4.92 33.75
CA HIS A 363 -10.26 -5.96 32.99
C HIS A 363 -9.05 -6.52 33.72
N LYS A 364 -8.31 -5.67 34.46
CA LYS A 364 -7.18 -6.10 35.28
C LYS A 364 -7.61 -7.04 36.40
N GLU A 365 -8.69 -6.70 37.12
CA GLU A 365 -9.23 -7.54 38.19
C GLU A 365 -9.76 -8.89 37.70
N LEU A 366 -10.46 -8.91 36.56
CA LEU A 366 -10.93 -10.16 35.93
C LEU A 366 -9.76 -11.07 35.49
N SER A 367 -8.70 -10.49 34.92
CA SER A 367 -7.51 -11.23 34.51
C SER A 367 -6.75 -11.83 35.70
N CYS A 368 -6.66 -11.10 36.82
CA CYS A 368 -6.07 -11.59 38.07
C CYS A 368 -6.90 -12.73 38.69
N ALA A 369 -8.23 -12.64 38.65
CA ALA A 369 -9.13 -13.66 39.21
C ALA A 369 -9.11 -15.00 38.46
N MET A 370 -8.77 -15.00 37.16
CA MET A 370 -8.68 -16.23 36.36
C MET A 370 -7.36 -17.00 36.51
N HIS A 371 -6.34 -16.42 37.16
CA HIS A 371 -5.03 -17.06 37.40
C HIS A 371 -4.87 -17.64 38.81
N VAL A 372 -5.94 -17.65 39.64
CA VAL A 372 -5.92 -18.22 41.00
C VAL A 372 -6.18 -19.74 40.95
N PRO A 373 -5.33 -20.59 41.54
CA PRO A 373 -5.55 -22.04 41.61
C PRO A 373 -6.88 -22.39 42.29
N SER A 374 -7.49 -23.50 41.88
CA SER A 374 -8.86 -23.92 42.23
C SER A 374 -9.15 -24.15 43.73
N THR A 375 -8.17 -24.02 44.61
CA THR A 375 -8.30 -24.28 46.04
C THR A 375 -8.74 -23.08 46.88
N ASP A 376 -8.65 -21.85 46.36
CA ASP A 376 -8.97 -20.62 47.12
C ASP A 376 -10.27 -19.92 46.67
N LYS A 377 -11.10 -20.58 45.83
CA LYS A 377 -12.30 -19.97 45.23
C LYS A 377 -13.47 -19.73 46.21
N VAL A 378 -13.37 -20.15 47.47
CA VAL A 378 -14.53 -20.16 48.39
C VAL A 378 -14.66 -18.88 49.24
N ASP A 379 -13.58 -18.11 49.47
CA ASP A 379 -13.67 -16.92 50.35
C ASP A 379 -13.66 -15.56 49.64
N ILE A 380 -13.37 -15.49 48.33
CA ILE A 380 -13.26 -14.20 47.60
C ILE A 380 -14.60 -13.72 47.00
N LEU A 381 -15.66 -14.53 47.10
CA LEU A 381 -17.01 -14.18 46.61
C LEU A 381 -17.84 -13.35 47.61
N GLY A 382 -17.43 -13.30 48.88
CA GLY A 382 -18.13 -12.55 49.95
C GLY A 382 -17.96 -11.03 49.88
N GLU A 383 -16.82 -10.53 49.40
CA GLU A 383 -16.53 -9.08 49.33
C GLU A 383 -16.98 -8.42 48.01
N ARG A 384 -17.41 -9.20 47.02
CA ARG A 384 -17.75 -8.70 45.66
C ARG A 384 -19.11 -8.01 45.52
N ARG A 385 -19.89 -7.86 46.60
CA ARG A 385 -21.15 -7.10 46.56
C ARG A 385 -20.98 -5.58 46.58
N ALA A 386 -19.77 -5.07 46.82
CA ALA A 386 -19.51 -3.63 46.90
C ALA A 386 -19.18 -2.95 45.55
N VAL A 387 -18.90 -3.69 44.47
CA VAL A 387 -18.36 -3.10 43.22
C VAL A 387 -19.41 -2.99 42.10
N ALA A 388 -20.60 -3.57 42.26
CA ALA A 388 -21.68 -3.50 41.26
C ALA A 388 -22.41 -2.13 41.17
N LEU A 389 -21.97 -1.11 41.90
CA LEU A 389 -22.72 0.14 42.07
C LEU A 389 -21.98 1.39 41.54
N VAL A 390 -21.54 1.38 40.28
CA VAL A 390 -21.30 2.63 39.51
C VAL A 390 -21.73 2.44 38.05
N VAL A 391 -22.96 1.96 37.86
CA VAL A 391 -23.74 2.18 36.62
C VAL A 391 -24.82 3.21 36.94
N VAL A 392 -24.41 4.38 37.42
CA VAL A 392 -25.27 5.54 37.59
C VAL A 392 -24.43 6.75 37.29
N LEU A 393 -24.42 7.21 36.03
CA LEU A 393 -24.29 8.62 35.66
C LEU A 393 -24.55 8.74 34.14
N GLU A 394 -25.83 8.61 33.76
CA GLU A 394 -26.39 9.33 32.61
C GLU A 394 -27.75 9.90 33.04
N PRO A 395 -27.94 11.23 33.06
CA PRO A 395 -29.26 11.82 33.13
C PRO A 395 -29.75 12.27 31.74
N LEU A 396 -30.88 11.67 31.33
CA LEU A 396 -32.01 12.26 30.60
C LEU A 396 -31.89 12.60 29.10
N ARG A 397 -32.67 11.87 28.28
CA ARG A 397 -33.71 12.30 27.29
C ARG A 397 -33.74 11.33 26.09
N MET A 398 -34.83 10.73 25.61
CA MET A 398 -36.27 10.72 25.95
C MET A 398 -36.89 9.41 25.41
N GLY A 399 -37.82 8.86 26.19
CA GLY A 399 -39.07 8.19 25.78
C GLY A 399 -39.02 7.02 24.81
N VAL A 400 -39.33 5.80 25.27
CA VAL A 400 -40.54 5.02 24.89
C VAL A 400 -40.84 3.99 25.99
N SER A 401 -42.13 3.82 26.25
CA SER A 401 -42.87 3.06 27.28
C SER A 401 -42.29 1.73 27.82
N LEU A 402 -42.41 1.58 29.14
CA LEU A 402 -42.38 0.31 29.86
C LEU A 402 -43.49 -0.62 29.39
N HIS A 403 -43.18 -1.91 29.22
CA HIS A 403 -44.08 -3.00 29.61
C HIS A 403 -43.28 -4.07 30.37
N TYR A 404 -43.68 -4.25 31.63
CA TYR A 404 -43.35 -5.35 32.52
C TYR A 404 -43.69 -6.69 31.87
N ILE A 405 -42.80 -7.69 31.91
CA ILE A 405 -43.14 -9.09 32.23
C ILE A 405 -41.98 -9.68 33.05
N ALA A 406 -42.34 -10.25 34.19
CA ALA A 406 -41.48 -10.91 35.16
C ALA A 406 -41.44 -12.45 34.94
N TRP A 407 -40.31 -13.06 35.38
CA TRP A 407 -40.14 -14.44 35.89
C TRP A 407 -40.46 -15.61 34.93
N GLU A 408 -39.80 -16.77 34.88
CA GLU A 408 -39.02 -17.66 35.76
C GLU A 408 -37.99 -18.41 34.85
N ARG A 409 -36.88 -19.02 35.25
CA ARG A 409 -36.27 -19.44 36.51
C ARG A 409 -34.78 -19.68 36.25
#